data_AF-A0A0F9KVI1-F1
#
_entry.id   AF-A0A0F9KVI1-F1
#
_cell.length_a   1.000
_cell.length_b   1.000
_cell.length_c   1.000
_cell.angle_alpha   90.00
_cell.angle_beta   90.00
_cell.angle_gamma   90.00
#
_symmetry.space_group_name_H-M   'P 1'
#
loop_
_entity.id
_entity.type
_entity.pdbx_description
1 polymer ?
#
loop_
_entity_poly.entity_id
_entity_poly.type
_entity_poly.pdbx_seq_one_letter_code
_entity_poly.pdbx_strand_id
1 'polypeptide(L)' 'NAGPPAPVTKEKKTGSTTRDDAWAYIEEQIPEAALSAEDRAIAWNKAIETIHHGPDDDTLTPGEWFLIQELVISEAIPY' A
#
# COMPACT_ATOMS: atom_id res chain seq x y z
N ASN A 1 -11.70 -29.83 14.65
CA ASN A 1 -10.62 -28.89 15.04
C ASN A 1 -10.22 -28.13 13.80
N ALA A 2 -10.74 -26.92 13.65
CA ALA A 2 -10.30 -26.01 12.58
C ALA A 2 -8.82 -25.72 12.80
N GLY A 3 -7.99 -25.93 11.76
CA GLY A 3 -6.59 -25.55 11.79
C GLY A 3 -6.45 -24.05 12.07
N PRO A 4 -5.31 -23.59 12.59
CA PRO A 4 -5.09 -22.16 12.76
C PRO A 4 -5.28 -21.46 11.41
N PRO A 5 -5.89 -20.25 11.38
CA PRO A 5 -5.93 -19.46 10.16
C PRO A 5 -4.49 -19.33 9.65
N ALA A 6 -4.31 -19.52 8.35
CA ALA A 6 -3.00 -19.39 7.70
C ALA A 6 -2.31 -18.12 8.21
N PRO A 7 -1.00 -18.15 8.53
CA PRO A 7 -0.30 -16.93 8.84
C PRO A 7 -0.48 -16.02 7.64
N VAL A 8 -1.17 -14.88 7.84
CA VAL A 8 -1.14 -13.75 6.91
C VAL A 8 0.33 -13.58 6.59
N THR A 9 0.71 -13.92 5.37
CA THR A 9 2.10 -13.86 4.94
C THR A 9 2.49 -12.41 5.12
N LYS A 10 3.20 -12.11 6.21
CA LYS A 10 4.08 -10.96 6.27
C LYS A 10 5.01 -11.16 5.09
N GLU A 11 4.64 -10.62 3.93
CA GLU A 11 5.49 -10.63 2.78
C GLU A 11 6.85 -10.19 3.28
N LYS A 12 7.84 -11.06 3.10
CA LYS A 12 9.23 -10.66 3.28
C LYS A 12 9.33 -9.36 2.52
N LYS A 13 9.66 -8.27 3.20
CA LYS A 13 9.85 -6.93 2.66
C LYS A 13 10.90 -7.03 1.54
N THR A 14 10.48 -7.42 0.34
CA THR A 14 11.35 -7.69 -0.82
C THR A 14 11.83 -6.39 -1.45
N GLY A 15 11.35 -5.24 -0.94
CA GLY A 15 11.64 -3.91 -1.46
C GLY A 15 11.14 -3.73 -2.89
N SER A 16 10.20 -4.57 -3.33
CA SER A 16 9.72 -4.68 -4.69
C SER A 16 8.34 -5.34 -4.66
N THR A 17 7.35 -4.70 -5.27
CA THR A 17 5.96 -5.16 -5.35
C THR A 17 5.31 -4.70 -6.67
N THR A 18 4.11 -5.16 -7.00
CA THR A 18 3.33 -4.64 -8.15
C THR A 18 2.32 -3.60 -7.69
N ARG A 19 1.73 -2.86 -8.63
CA ARG A 19 0.65 -1.90 -8.34
C ARG A 19 -0.51 -2.56 -7.59
N ASP A 20 -1.01 -3.69 -8.11
CA ASP A 20 -2.16 -4.39 -7.55
C ASP A 20 -1.84 -4.98 -6.16
N ASP A 21 -0.65 -5.56 -5.98
CA ASP A 21 -0.20 -6.09 -4.68
C ASP A 21 -0.04 -4.95 -3.66
N ALA A 22 0.54 -3.82 -4.06
CA ALA A 22 0.68 -2.64 -3.20
C ALA A 22 -0.68 -2.09 -2.75
N TRP A 23 -1.65 -2.01 -3.67
CA TRP A 23 -3.00 -1.58 -3.34
C TRP A 23 -3.70 -2.56 -2.40
N ALA A 24 -3.65 -3.86 -2.71
CA ALA A 24 -4.22 -4.91 -1.86
C ALA A 24 -3.62 -4.89 -0.44
N TYR A 25 -2.31 -4.64 -0.33
CA TYR A 25 -1.64 -4.53 0.97
C TYR A 25 -2.12 -3.31 1.76
N ILE A 26 -2.32 -2.15 1.11
CA ILE A 26 -2.91 -0.97 1.75
C ILE A 26 -4.32 -1.28 2.26
N GLU A 27 -5.14 -1.96 1.46
CA GLU A 27 -6.50 -2.34 1.86
C GLU A 27 -6.53 -3.34 3.02
N GLU A 28 -5.53 -4.22 3.10
CA GLU A 28 -5.37 -5.15 4.22
C GLU A 28 -4.96 -4.42 5.51
N GLN A 29 -4.03 -3.46 5.42
CA GLN A 29 -3.47 -2.78 6.59
C GLN A 29 -4.36 -1.65 7.11
N ILE A 30 -5.08 -0.96 6.23
CA ILE A 30 -5.97 0.14 6.60
C ILE A 30 -7.41 -0.36 6.45
N PRO A 31 -8.18 -0.55 7.53
CA PRO A 31 -9.59 -0.91 7.43
C PRO A 31 -10.44 0.28 6.97
N GLU A 32 -11.59 0.04 6.31
CA GLU A 32 -12.44 1.13 5.76
C GLU A 32 -12.96 2.06 6.86
N ALA A 33 -13.08 1.54 8.08
CA ALA A 33 -13.43 2.33 9.26
C ALA A 33 -12.36 3.36 9.67
N ALA A 34 -11.09 3.15 9.29
CA ALA A 34 -9.99 4.07 9.56
C ALA A 34 -9.77 5.08 8.43
N LEU A 35 -9.88 4.62 7.17
CA LEU A 35 -9.75 5.46 5.99
C LEU A 35 -10.64 4.91 4.87
N SER A 36 -11.52 5.75 4.33
CA SER A 36 -12.43 5.43 3.23
C SER A 36 -11.66 5.04 1.96
N ALA A 37 -12.30 4.29 1.06
CA ALA A 37 -11.68 3.96 -0.23
C ALA A 37 -11.28 5.21 -1.05
N GLU A 38 -12.09 6.28 -1.02
CA GLU A 38 -11.75 7.56 -1.67
C GLU A 38 -10.52 8.21 -1.04
N ASP A 39 -10.44 8.26 0.29
CA ASP A 39 -9.29 8.83 1.00
C ASP A 39 -8.00 8.02 0.77
N ARG A 40 -8.10 6.69 0.63
CA ARG A 40 -6.97 5.85 0.22
C ARG A 40 -6.49 6.19 -1.19
N ALA A 41 -7.41 6.41 -2.12
CA ALA A 41 -7.06 6.78 -3.49
C ALA A 41 -6.37 8.14 -3.54
N ILE A 42 -6.82 9.10 -2.70
CA ILE A 42 -6.16 10.39 -2.55
C ILE A 42 -4.75 10.22 -1.95
N ALA A 43 -4.61 9.46 -0.86
CA ALA A 43 -3.31 9.20 -0.24
C ALA A 43 -2.35 8.49 -1.21
N TRP A 44 -2.86 7.55 -1.99
CA TRP A 44 -2.12 6.84 -3.04
C TRP A 44 -1.60 7.77 -4.14
N ASN A 45 -2.46 8.62 -4.70
CA ASN A 45 -2.04 9.60 -5.71
C ASN A 45 -0.99 10.57 -5.15
N LYS A 46 -1.21 11.08 -3.94
CA LYS A 46 -0.24 11.95 -3.25
C LYS A 46 1.10 11.24 -3.00
N ALA A 47 1.06 9.96 -2.66
CA ALA A 47 2.26 9.14 -2.49
C ALA A 47 3.00 8.92 -3.81
N ILE A 48 2.29 8.68 -4.92
CA ILE A 48 2.87 8.63 -6.27
C ILE A 48 3.56 9.95 -6.60
N GLU A 49 2.86 11.09 -6.43
CA GLU A 49 3.44 12.42 -6.69
C GLU A 49 4.68 12.69 -5.83
N THR A 50 4.70 12.18 -4.59
CA THR A 50 5.82 12.36 -3.66
C THR A 50 7.05 11.53 -4.05
N ILE A 51 6.86 10.28 -4.48
CA ILE A 51 7.94 9.35 -4.79
C ILE A 51 8.43 9.52 -6.23
N HIS A 52 7.51 9.67 -7.18
CA HIS A 52 7.80 9.67 -8.61
C HIS A 52 7.95 11.10 -9.19
N HIS A 53 7.52 12.13 -8.45
CA HIS A 53 7.51 13.52 -8.90
C HIS A 53 6.68 13.79 -10.17
N GLY A 54 5.76 12.88 -10.53
CA GLY A 54 4.87 12.98 -11.67
C GLY A 54 3.55 12.21 -11.44
N PRO A 55 2.51 12.49 -12.23
CA PRO A 55 1.20 11.85 -12.09
C PRO A 55 1.12 10.44 -12.71
N ASP A 56 2.15 10.04 -13.45
CA ASP A 56 2.12 8.83 -14.27
C ASP A 56 2.44 7.58 -13.43
N ASP A 57 1.43 6.73 -13.31
CA ASP A 57 1.53 5.44 -12.62
C ASP A 57 2.21 4.36 -13.48
N ASP A 58 2.14 4.51 -14.81
CA ASP A 58 2.65 3.55 -15.80
C ASP A 58 4.19 3.44 -15.82
N THR A 59 4.92 4.41 -15.27
CA THR A 59 6.40 4.42 -15.24
C THR A 59 6.99 3.98 -13.90
N LEU A 60 6.14 3.66 -12.92
CA LEU A 60 6.57 3.28 -11.58
C LEU A 60 7.23 1.90 -11.57
N THR A 61 8.42 1.87 -10.98
CA THR A 61 9.15 0.63 -10.75
C THR A 61 8.57 -0.15 -9.58
N PRO A 62 8.79 -1.48 -9.52
CA PRO A 62 8.38 -2.29 -8.38
C PRO A 62 8.86 -1.78 -7.01
N GLY A 63 10.04 -1.13 -6.97
CA GLY A 63 10.56 -0.51 -5.76
C GLY A 63 9.83 0.77 -5.36
N GLU A 64 9.39 1.56 -6.33
CA GLU A 64 8.57 2.75 -6.05
C GLU A 64 7.18 2.36 -5.56
N TRP A 65 6.56 1.33 -6.13
CA TRP A 65 5.30 0.78 -5.60
C TRP A 65 5.42 0.37 -4.14
N PHE A 66 6.56 -0.23 -3.78
CA PHE A 66 6.85 -0.62 -2.42
C PHE A 66 6.97 0.58 -1.48
N LEU A 67 7.57 1.68 -1.94
CA LEU A 67 7.66 2.92 -1.17
C LEU A 67 6.30 3.63 -1.04
N ILE A 68 5.49 3.61 -2.10
CA ILE A 68 4.15 4.19 -2.13
C ILE A 68 3.25 3.53 -1.08
N GLN A 69 3.20 2.19 -1.04
CA GLN A 69 2.38 1.49 -0.02
C GLN A 69 2.81 1.82 1.41
N GLU A 70 4.12 1.87 1.67
CA GLU A 70 4.65 2.16 3.01
C GLU A 70 4.31 3.59 3.43
N LEU A 71 4.39 4.54 2.49
CA LEU A 71 4.03 5.93 2.74
C LEU A 71 2.53 6.07 3.06
N VAL A 72 1.65 5.45 2.26
CA VAL A 72 0.19 5.50 2.49
C VAL A 72 -0.17 4.90 3.86
N ILE A 73 0.38 3.74 4.20
CA ILE A 73 0.13 3.09 5.49
C ILE A 73 0.66 3.95 6.65
N SER A 74 1.85 4.53 6.50
CA SER A 74 2.44 5.38 7.53
C SER A 74 1.68 6.70 7.72
N GLU A 75 1.07 7.28 6.68
CA GLU A 75 0.25 8.49 6.80
C GLU A 75 -1.14 8.18 7.39
N ALA A 76 -1.67 6.98 7.16
CA ALA A 76 -3.02 6.59 7.57
C ALA A 76 -3.12 6.04 9.01
N ILE A 77 -2.06 5.46 9.55
CA ILE A 77 -2.04 4.88 10.91
C ILE A 77 -1.26 5.81 11.84
N PRO A 78 -1.92 6.66 12.65
CA PRO A 78 -1.23 7.41 13.70
C PRO A 78 -0.76 6.44 14.80
N TYR A 79 0.55 6.48 15.10
CA TYR A 79 1.19 5.69 16.15
C TYR A 79 0.64 5.99 17.56
#